data_AF-A0AAJ5N869-F1
#
_entry.id   AF-A0AAJ5N869-F1
#
_cell.length_a   1.000
_cell.length_b   1.000
_cell.length_c   1.000
_cell.angle_alpha   90.00
_cell.angle_beta   90.00
_cell.angle_gamma   90.00
#
_symmetry.space_group_name_H-M   'P 1'
#
loop_
_entity.id
_entity.type
_entity.pdbx_description
1 polymer ?
#
loop_
_entity_poly.entity_id
_entity_poly.type
_entity_poly.pdbx_seq_one_letter_code
_entity_poly.pdbx_strand_id
1 'polypeptide(L)'
;MQTIASQTYEENRHIAACLREAAQRLAEQGANPYRVAAYRASAETVDALDHDIRARFEAGGVDALGALPEIGTGVAQAIAELLVTGHWRQLDRLCGDAERASAFEAVPGIGHGLALRIHDLLHIDTLEELERAARNGQLETITGVGPRRAAGIRTALDDVLSRRRRWQGHVQDAGPGTEPPVELLLYIDRLYRNKAAAGVLPTLVTRRLNADISEPPPVMHMTKGGWHFTALCLHAAARAPESGRTTDWVSLYFYDAVQCEHQRTVVTETFGSLAGKRIVRGREMECRVYYAG
;
A
#
# COMPACT_ATOMS: atom_id res chain seq x y z
N MET A 1 -10.58 32.17 -22.17
CA MET A 1 -10.60 32.20 -20.69
C MET A 1 -11.68 31.31 -20.08
N GLN A 2 -12.81 31.01 -20.77
CA GLN A 2 -13.86 30.10 -20.23
C GLN A 2 -13.43 28.63 -20.10
N THR A 3 -12.52 28.13 -20.95
CA THR A 3 -12.11 26.70 -20.95
C THR A 3 -11.23 26.31 -19.75
N ILE A 4 -10.37 27.20 -19.27
CA ILE A 4 -9.44 26.92 -18.16
C ILE A 4 -10.20 26.85 -16.83
N ALA A 5 -11.10 27.82 -16.57
CA ALA A 5 -11.96 27.79 -15.38
C ALA A 5 -12.84 26.54 -15.34
N SER A 6 -13.43 26.14 -16.49
CA SER A 6 -14.23 24.92 -16.58
C SER A 6 -13.43 23.65 -16.27
N GLN A 7 -12.16 23.58 -16.68
CA GLN A 7 -11.29 22.43 -16.44
C GLN A 7 -10.80 22.36 -14.98
N THR A 8 -10.55 23.50 -14.36
CA THR A 8 -10.20 23.63 -12.93
C THR A 8 -11.32 23.08 -12.02
N TYR A 9 -12.58 23.43 -12.30
CA TYR A 9 -13.71 22.89 -11.51
C TYR A 9 -13.91 21.39 -11.71
N GLU A 10 -13.46 20.81 -12.83
CA GLU A 10 -13.50 19.35 -13.03
C GLU A 10 -12.44 18.63 -12.17
N GLU A 11 -11.24 19.20 -11.98
CA GLU A 11 -10.20 18.59 -11.14
C GLU A 11 -10.57 18.59 -9.65
N ASN A 12 -11.11 19.72 -9.14
CA ASN A 12 -11.65 19.78 -7.77
C ASN A 12 -12.77 18.73 -7.57
N ARG A 13 -13.74 18.67 -8.50
CA ARG A 13 -14.83 17.69 -8.48
C ARG A 13 -14.33 16.25 -8.53
N HIS A 14 -13.30 15.98 -9.33
CA HIS A 14 -12.69 14.66 -9.42
C HIS A 14 -12.04 14.25 -8.09
N ILE A 15 -11.23 15.14 -7.50
CA ILE A 15 -10.59 14.90 -6.20
C ILE A 15 -11.66 14.67 -5.12
N ALA A 16 -12.69 15.52 -5.07
CA ALA A 16 -13.81 15.34 -4.15
C ALA A 16 -14.51 14.00 -4.33
N ALA A 17 -14.74 13.56 -5.58
CA ALA A 17 -15.31 12.24 -5.86
C ALA A 17 -14.44 11.09 -5.35
N CYS A 18 -13.11 11.15 -5.56
CA CYS A 18 -12.17 10.16 -5.03
C CYS A 18 -12.20 10.10 -3.49
N LEU A 19 -12.25 11.25 -2.81
CA LEU A 19 -12.34 11.31 -1.35
C LEU A 19 -13.67 10.75 -0.82
N ARG A 20 -14.80 11.05 -1.47
CA ARG A 20 -16.12 10.46 -1.16
C ARG A 20 -16.10 8.95 -1.33
N GLU A 21 -15.51 8.45 -2.42
CA GLU A 21 -15.38 7.01 -2.66
C GLU A 21 -14.55 6.33 -1.57
N ALA A 22 -13.40 6.90 -1.20
CA ALA A 22 -12.61 6.34 -0.10
C ALA A 22 -13.39 6.29 1.22
N ALA A 23 -14.15 7.35 1.54
CA ALA A 23 -15.00 7.37 2.72
C ALA A 23 -16.07 6.26 2.68
N GLN A 24 -16.69 6.06 1.52
CA GLN A 24 -17.67 5.00 1.32
C GLN A 24 -17.03 3.61 1.53
N ARG A 25 -15.89 3.32 0.89
CA ARG A 25 -15.19 2.04 1.02
C ARG A 25 -14.75 1.76 2.46
N LEU A 26 -14.20 2.76 3.14
CA LEU A 26 -13.82 2.66 4.54
C LEU A 26 -15.03 2.36 5.44
N ALA A 27 -16.18 2.96 5.17
CA ALA A 27 -17.41 2.68 5.91
C ALA A 27 -17.92 1.25 5.67
N GLU A 28 -17.97 0.82 4.40
CA GLU A 28 -18.34 -0.55 4.01
C GLU A 28 -17.42 -1.60 4.65
N GLN A 29 -16.13 -1.27 4.80
CA GLN A 29 -15.11 -2.14 5.37
C GLN A 29 -15.00 -2.03 6.91
N GLY A 30 -15.93 -1.33 7.57
CA GLY A 30 -15.96 -1.22 9.03
C GLY A 30 -14.76 -0.47 9.63
N ALA A 31 -14.17 0.46 8.89
CA ALA A 31 -13.08 1.29 9.38
C ALA A 31 -13.53 2.31 10.45
N ASN A 32 -12.57 3.02 11.03
CA ASN A 32 -12.84 4.02 12.08
C ASN A 32 -13.81 5.11 11.57
N PRO A 33 -14.96 5.34 12.23
CA PRO A 33 -15.95 6.35 11.85
C PRO A 33 -15.38 7.77 11.77
N TYR A 34 -14.42 8.14 12.62
CA TYR A 34 -13.78 9.46 12.56
C TYR A 34 -12.98 9.66 11.27
N ARG A 35 -12.30 8.60 10.80
CA ARG A 35 -11.55 8.63 9.53
C ARG A 35 -12.50 8.73 8.34
N VAL A 36 -13.62 8.01 8.38
CA VAL A 36 -14.69 8.12 7.37
C VAL A 36 -15.24 9.54 7.32
N ALA A 37 -15.57 10.12 8.47
CA ALA A 37 -16.09 11.48 8.56
C ALA A 37 -15.09 12.51 8.04
N ALA A 38 -13.80 12.36 8.37
CA ALA A 38 -12.75 13.25 7.88
C ALA A 38 -12.68 13.28 6.34
N TYR A 39 -12.69 12.11 5.66
CA TYR A 39 -12.68 12.08 4.20
C TYR A 39 -13.94 12.69 3.58
N ARG A 40 -15.12 12.49 4.19
CA ARG A 40 -16.37 13.14 3.72
C ARG A 40 -16.29 14.65 3.85
N ALA A 41 -15.90 15.14 5.02
CA ALA A 41 -15.74 16.56 5.31
C ALA A 41 -14.75 17.23 4.34
N SER A 42 -13.55 16.65 4.18
CA SER A 42 -12.57 17.14 3.23
C SER A 42 -13.08 17.14 1.78
N ALA A 43 -13.88 16.14 1.38
CA ALA A 43 -14.45 16.12 0.04
C ALA A 43 -15.41 17.30 -0.20
N GLU A 44 -16.26 17.61 0.77
CA GLU A 44 -17.16 18.77 0.68
C GLU A 44 -16.37 20.09 0.67
N THR A 45 -15.30 20.20 1.48
CA THR A 45 -14.39 21.36 1.40
C THR A 45 -13.83 21.53 0.00
N VAL A 46 -13.29 20.47 -0.60
CA VAL A 46 -12.66 20.52 -1.93
C VAL A 46 -13.68 20.88 -3.01
N ASP A 47 -14.88 20.31 -2.96
CA ASP A 47 -15.93 20.55 -3.95
C ASP A 47 -16.49 21.98 -3.88
N ALA A 48 -16.49 22.58 -2.68
CA ALA A 48 -16.94 23.96 -2.45
C ALA A 48 -15.87 25.03 -2.70
N LEU A 49 -14.65 24.65 -3.11
CA LEU A 49 -13.60 25.63 -3.41
C LEU A 49 -13.92 26.45 -4.65
N ASP A 50 -14.01 27.77 -4.49
CA ASP A 50 -14.14 28.74 -5.60
C ASP A 50 -12.87 28.89 -6.45
N HIS A 51 -11.76 28.30 -6.02
CA HIS A 51 -10.44 28.43 -6.64
C HIS A 51 -9.80 27.07 -6.89
N ASP A 52 -8.83 27.05 -7.80
CA ASP A 52 -8.11 25.85 -8.21
C ASP A 52 -7.30 25.25 -7.06
N ILE A 53 -7.58 23.99 -6.69
CA ILE A 53 -6.79 23.28 -5.69
C ILE A 53 -5.36 23.02 -6.16
N ARG A 54 -5.14 22.86 -7.48
CA ARG A 54 -3.81 22.75 -8.08
C ARG A 54 -3.04 24.04 -7.91
N ALA A 55 -3.62 25.20 -8.21
CA ALA A 55 -2.92 26.48 -8.02
C ALA A 55 -2.49 26.68 -6.56
N ARG A 56 -3.33 26.25 -5.62
CA ARG A 56 -2.99 26.27 -4.19
C ARG A 56 -1.84 25.32 -3.84
N PHE A 57 -1.85 24.12 -4.42
CA PHE A 57 -0.77 23.15 -4.27
C PHE A 57 0.54 23.67 -4.88
N GLU A 58 0.52 24.25 -6.08
CA GLU A 58 1.72 24.83 -6.71
C GLU A 58 2.30 26.01 -5.92
N ALA A 59 1.44 26.77 -5.21
CA ALA A 59 1.86 27.92 -4.43
C ALA A 59 2.56 27.57 -3.09
N GLY A 60 2.21 26.44 -2.47
CA GLY A 60 2.71 26.12 -1.12
C GLY A 60 2.68 24.64 -0.73
N GLY A 61 2.60 23.75 -1.71
CA GLY A 61 2.69 22.31 -1.54
C GLY A 61 1.60 21.71 -0.65
N VAL A 62 1.97 20.64 0.06
CA VAL A 62 1.07 19.89 0.95
C VAL A 62 0.61 20.75 2.13
N ASP A 63 1.46 21.64 2.65
CA ASP A 63 1.12 22.51 3.78
C ASP A 63 0.00 23.49 3.41
N ALA A 64 0.02 24.04 2.19
CA ALA A 64 -1.05 24.90 1.70
C ALA A 64 -2.38 24.14 1.60
N LEU A 65 -2.36 22.87 1.19
CA LEU A 65 -3.54 22.00 1.18
C LEU A 65 -4.04 21.72 2.60
N GLY A 66 -3.14 21.40 3.53
CA GLY A 66 -3.46 21.15 4.95
C GLY A 66 -3.95 22.37 5.72
N ALA A 67 -3.75 23.59 5.19
CA ALA A 67 -4.31 24.81 5.76
C ALA A 67 -5.80 25.02 5.40
N LEU A 68 -6.40 24.17 4.57
CA LEU A 68 -7.83 24.22 4.26
C LEU A 68 -8.67 23.67 5.42
N PRO A 69 -9.87 24.22 5.66
CA PRO A 69 -10.78 23.70 6.68
C PRO A 69 -11.05 22.21 6.47
N GLU A 70 -11.01 21.44 7.55
CA GLU A 70 -11.34 20.01 7.53
C GLU A 70 -10.41 19.13 6.65
N ILE A 71 -9.29 19.68 6.16
CA ILE A 71 -8.26 18.94 5.43
C ILE A 71 -7.04 18.74 6.34
N GLY A 72 -6.97 17.57 6.98
CA GLY A 72 -5.79 17.17 7.75
C GLY A 72 -4.63 16.69 6.87
N THR A 73 -3.46 16.49 7.47
CA THR A 73 -2.21 16.08 6.79
C THR A 73 -2.39 14.86 5.87
N GLY A 74 -3.10 13.83 6.31
CA GLY A 74 -3.32 12.62 5.51
C GLY A 74 -4.20 12.86 4.28
N VAL A 75 -5.18 13.76 4.37
CA VAL A 75 -6.01 14.11 3.21
C VAL A 75 -5.25 15.04 2.28
N ALA A 76 -4.46 15.99 2.81
CA ALA A 76 -3.57 16.83 2.02
C ALA A 76 -2.55 16.01 1.21
N GLN A 77 -1.96 14.97 1.80
CA GLN A 77 -1.08 14.01 1.11
C GLN A 77 -1.82 13.24 0.01
N ALA A 78 -3.04 12.76 0.28
CA ALA A 78 -3.85 12.07 -0.73
C ALA A 78 -4.21 12.96 -1.93
N ILE A 79 -4.58 14.22 -1.65
CA ILE A 79 -4.85 15.23 -2.69
C ILE A 79 -3.59 15.50 -3.51
N ALA A 80 -2.43 15.67 -2.86
CA ALA A 80 -1.17 15.87 -3.55
C ALA A 80 -0.79 14.66 -4.44
N GLU A 81 -1.00 13.42 -3.97
CA GLU A 81 -0.76 12.21 -4.76
C GLU A 81 -1.64 12.18 -6.02
N LEU A 82 -2.93 12.50 -5.89
CA LEU A 82 -3.86 12.62 -7.02
C LEU A 82 -3.41 13.70 -8.02
N LEU A 83 -3.04 14.88 -7.52
CA LEU A 83 -2.62 16.00 -8.37
C LEU A 83 -1.32 15.72 -9.14
N VAL A 84 -0.38 14.98 -8.53
CA VAL A 84 0.93 14.70 -9.13
C VAL A 84 0.91 13.46 -10.01
N THR A 85 0.21 12.40 -9.59
CA THR A 85 0.30 11.08 -10.24
C THR A 85 -0.96 10.72 -11.03
N GLY A 86 -2.08 11.40 -10.80
CA GLY A 86 -3.40 11.03 -11.33
C GLY A 86 -4.02 9.80 -10.66
N HIS A 87 -3.35 9.22 -9.67
CA HIS A 87 -3.76 8.01 -8.97
C HIS A 87 -3.60 8.16 -7.46
N TRP A 88 -4.33 7.35 -6.70
CA TRP A 88 -4.24 7.32 -5.24
C TRP A 88 -4.23 5.89 -4.74
N ARG A 89 -3.05 5.40 -4.36
CA ARG A 89 -2.82 3.98 -4.04
C ARG A 89 -3.73 3.45 -2.94
N GLN A 90 -4.01 4.27 -1.94
CA GLN A 90 -4.89 3.85 -0.85
C GLN A 90 -6.31 3.63 -1.36
N LEU A 91 -6.83 4.48 -2.25
CA LEU A 91 -8.15 4.29 -2.84
C LEU A 91 -8.17 3.05 -3.73
N ASP A 92 -7.14 2.84 -4.56
CA ASP A 92 -7.04 1.63 -5.39
C ASP A 92 -7.10 0.37 -4.50
N ARG A 93 -6.39 0.36 -3.38
CA ARG A 93 -6.43 -0.72 -2.39
C ARG A 93 -7.79 -0.90 -1.73
N LEU A 94 -8.42 0.19 -1.32
CA LEU A 94 -9.77 0.16 -0.75
C LEU A 94 -10.78 -0.40 -1.76
N CYS A 95 -10.58 -0.16 -3.05
CA CYS A 95 -11.39 -0.70 -4.13
C CYS A 95 -10.98 -2.12 -4.54
N GLY A 96 -10.01 -2.76 -3.88
CA GLY A 96 -9.46 -4.06 -4.30
C GLY A 96 -8.80 -4.06 -5.68
N ASP A 97 -8.63 -2.88 -6.25
CA ASP A 97 -7.94 -2.58 -7.51
C ASP A 97 -6.46 -2.25 -7.27
N ALA A 98 -5.95 -2.42 -6.04
CA ALA A 98 -4.53 -2.53 -5.78
C ALA A 98 -4.04 -3.73 -6.58
N GLU A 99 -3.63 -3.44 -7.81
CA GLU A 99 -3.29 -4.42 -8.82
C GLU A 99 -2.38 -5.45 -8.17
N ARG A 100 -2.88 -6.69 -8.14
CA ARG A 100 -2.31 -7.88 -7.48
C ARG A 100 -0.87 -8.24 -7.90
N ALA A 101 -0.19 -7.36 -8.67
CA ALA A 101 1.20 -7.49 -9.12
C ALA A 101 1.91 -6.17 -9.55
N SER A 102 1.34 -4.97 -9.38
CA SER A 102 1.69 -3.85 -10.29
C SER A 102 2.90 -2.99 -9.99
N ALA A 103 3.34 -2.83 -8.73
CA ALA A 103 4.50 -1.97 -8.48
C ALA A 103 5.72 -2.45 -9.30
N PHE A 104 5.88 -3.77 -9.43
CA PHE A 104 6.94 -4.37 -10.24
C PHE A 104 6.67 -4.29 -11.73
N GLU A 105 5.41 -4.39 -12.17
CA GLU A 105 5.06 -4.24 -13.58
C GLU A 105 5.33 -2.82 -14.11
N ALA A 106 5.35 -1.82 -13.23
CA ALA A 106 5.83 -0.47 -13.55
C ALA A 106 7.35 -0.43 -13.86
N VAL A 107 8.09 -1.51 -13.63
CA VAL A 107 9.51 -1.64 -13.95
C VAL A 107 9.66 -2.30 -15.32
N PRO A 108 10.17 -1.57 -16.34
CA PRO A 108 10.49 -2.14 -17.63
C PRO A 108 11.28 -3.46 -17.53
N GLY A 109 10.75 -4.51 -18.17
CA GLY A 109 11.36 -5.86 -18.16
C GLY A 109 10.72 -6.84 -17.17
N ILE A 110 9.84 -6.36 -16.27
CA ILE A 110 8.97 -7.16 -15.42
C ILE A 110 7.54 -7.07 -15.95
N GLY A 111 6.98 -8.20 -16.39
CA GLY A 111 5.55 -8.31 -16.69
C GLY A 111 4.85 -9.17 -15.65
N HIS A 112 3.52 -9.18 -15.68
CA HIS A 112 2.66 -9.87 -14.71
C HIS A 112 3.14 -11.25 -14.24
N GLY A 113 3.38 -12.18 -15.17
CA GLY A 113 3.83 -13.53 -14.81
C GLY A 113 5.22 -13.57 -14.15
N LEU A 114 6.09 -12.60 -14.43
CA LEU A 114 7.37 -12.48 -13.74
C LEU A 114 7.20 -11.79 -12.38
N ALA A 115 6.34 -10.78 -12.27
CA ALA A 115 6.01 -10.15 -10.99
C ALA A 115 5.46 -11.18 -9.99
N LEU A 116 4.53 -12.04 -10.42
CA LEU A 116 4.02 -13.15 -9.63
C LEU A 116 5.12 -14.14 -9.23
N ARG A 117 6.05 -14.47 -10.14
CA ARG A 117 7.18 -15.37 -9.79
C ARG A 117 8.18 -14.74 -8.82
N ILE A 118 8.48 -13.45 -8.98
CA ILE A 118 9.33 -12.70 -8.04
C ILE A 118 8.69 -12.73 -6.66
N HIS A 119 7.39 -12.45 -6.61
CA HIS A 119 6.58 -12.54 -5.41
C HIS A 119 6.66 -13.97 -4.84
N ASP A 120 6.24 -14.99 -5.59
CA ASP A 120 6.17 -16.39 -5.14
C ASP A 120 7.51 -16.98 -4.69
N LEU A 121 8.62 -16.67 -5.37
CA LEU A 121 9.93 -17.30 -5.14
C LEU A 121 10.81 -16.51 -4.18
N LEU A 122 10.78 -15.18 -4.26
CA LEU A 122 11.65 -14.33 -3.45
C LEU A 122 10.93 -13.69 -2.27
N HIS A 123 9.61 -13.73 -2.25
CA HIS A 123 8.78 -13.18 -1.18
C HIS A 123 8.96 -11.67 -1.00
N ILE A 124 8.87 -10.94 -2.11
CA ILE A 124 9.13 -9.50 -2.23
C ILE A 124 7.88 -8.80 -2.76
N ASP A 125 7.51 -7.69 -2.12
CA ASP A 125 6.26 -6.95 -2.41
C ASP A 125 6.48 -5.46 -2.69
N THR A 126 7.67 -4.95 -2.40
CA THR A 126 8.01 -3.54 -2.54
C THR A 126 9.14 -3.33 -3.53
N LEU A 127 9.12 -2.18 -4.23
CA LEU A 127 10.16 -1.83 -5.19
C LEU A 127 11.54 -1.75 -4.53
N GLU A 128 11.57 -1.36 -3.26
CA GLU A 128 12.77 -1.27 -2.42
C GLU A 128 13.33 -2.67 -2.08
N GLU A 129 12.48 -3.64 -1.76
CA GLU A 129 12.92 -5.02 -1.57
C GLU A 129 13.39 -5.64 -2.88
N LEU A 130 12.71 -5.30 -3.99
CA LEU A 130 13.11 -5.74 -5.32
C LEU A 130 14.49 -5.16 -5.67
N GLU A 131 14.80 -3.92 -5.28
CA GLU A 131 16.11 -3.27 -5.44
C GLU A 131 17.19 -4.07 -4.74
N ARG A 132 16.93 -4.40 -3.47
CA ARG A 132 17.84 -5.19 -2.66
C ARG A 132 18.08 -6.58 -3.25
N ALA A 133 17.02 -7.28 -3.65
CA ALA A 133 17.13 -8.61 -4.24
C ALA A 133 17.83 -8.61 -5.60
N ALA A 134 17.62 -7.55 -6.39
CA ALA A 134 18.31 -7.36 -7.65
C ALA A 134 19.80 -7.11 -7.44
N ARG A 135 20.18 -6.31 -6.43
CA ARG A 135 21.59 -6.05 -6.05
C ARG A 135 22.29 -7.28 -5.47
N ASN A 136 21.57 -8.09 -4.70
CA ASN A 136 22.10 -9.31 -4.06
C ASN A 136 22.13 -10.53 -5.00
N GLY A 137 21.80 -10.35 -6.29
CA GLY A 137 21.79 -11.43 -7.28
C GLY A 137 20.64 -12.43 -7.14
N GLN A 138 19.71 -12.22 -6.19
CA GLN A 138 18.59 -13.14 -5.93
C GLN A 138 17.64 -13.21 -7.14
N LEU A 139 17.53 -12.15 -7.94
CA LEU A 139 16.73 -12.18 -9.18
C LEU A 139 17.19 -13.22 -10.19
N GLU A 140 18.49 -13.55 -10.21
CA GLU A 140 19.06 -14.52 -11.15
C GLU A 140 18.70 -15.96 -10.78
N THR A 141 18.20 -16.20 -9.56
CA THR A 141 17.68 -17.50 -9.12
C THR A 141 16.29 -17.80 -9.67
N ILE A 142 15.59 -16.81 -10.24
CA ILE A 142 14.25 -16.98 -10.80
C ILE A 142 14.34 -17.54 -12.22
N THR A 143 13.63 -18.63 -12.47
CA THR A 143 13.50 -19.21 -13.81
C THR A 143 12.99 -18.18 -14.82
N GLY A 144 13.76 -17.95 -15.88
CA GLY A 144 13.45 -16.95 -16.93
C GLY A 144 14.06 -15.56 -16.71
N VAL A 145 14.87 -15.38 -15.65
CA VAL A 145 15.66 -14.16 -15.39
C VAL A 145 17.15 -14.50 -15.44
N GLY A 146 17.76 -14.38 -16.62
CA GLY A 146 19.21 -14.48 -16.77
C GLY A 146 19.95 -13.19 -16.34
N PRO A 147 21.28 -13.22 -16.20
CA PRO A 147 22.09 -12.11 -15.70
C PRO A 147 21.90 -10.82 -16.50
N ARG A 148 21.73 -10.93 -17.82
CA ARG A 148 21.42 -9.77 -18.70
C ARG A 148 20.06 -9.14 -18.39
N ARG A 149 19.05 -9.96 -18.12
CA ARG A 149 17.71 -9.48 -17.79
C ARG A 149 17.66 -8.90 -16.38
N ALA A 150 18.33 -9.52 -15.42
CA ALA A 150 18.50 -8.99 -14.07
C ALA A 150 19.19 -7.62 -14.08
N ALA A 151 20.23 -7.44 -14.90
CA ALA A 151 20.89 -6.15 -15.09
C ALA A 151 19.96 -5.08 -15.64
N GLY A 152 19.16 -5.40 -16.68
CA GLY A 152 18.17 -4.47 -17.22
C GLY A 152 17.09 -4.08 -16.22
N ILE A 153 16.60 -5.05 -15.45
CA ILE A 153 15.62 -4.80 -14.37
C ILE A 153 16.23 -3.88 -13.29
N ARG A 154 17.49 -4.09 -12.87
CA ARG A 154 18.17 -3.21 -11.92
C ARG A 154 18.20 -1.76 -12.40
N THR A 155 18.63 -1.53 -13.63
CA THR A 155 18.71 -0.18 -14.20
C THR A 155 17.33 0.49 -14.27
N ALA A 156 16.32 -0.25 -14.73
CA ALA A 156 14.95 0.25 -14.79
C ALA A 156 14.38 0.59 -13.40
N LEU A 157 14.73 -0.21 -12.39
CA LEU A 157 14.31 -0.02 -11.03
C LEU A 157 14.97 1.20 -10.38
N ASP A 158 16.28 1.39 -10.59
CA ASP A 158 17.00 2.57 -10.11
C ASP A 158 16.35 3.87 -10.66
N ASP A 159 15.88 3.85 -11.91
CA ASP A 159 15.17 4.96 -12.55
C ASP A 159 13.79 5.25 -11.92
N VAL A 160 13.00 4.20 -11.71
CA VAL A 160 11.67 4.28 -11.08
C VAL A 160 11.80 4.80 -9.64
N LEU A 161 12.74 4.24 -8.88
CA LEU A 161 13.00 4.63 -7.50
C LEU A 161 13.62 6.02 -7.41
N SER A 162 14.45 6.44 -8.36
CA SER A 162 14.99 7.82 -8.38
C SER A 162 13.89 8.85 -8.64
N ARG A 163 12.93 8.57 -9.54
CA ARG A 163 11.73 9.40 -9.71
C ARG A 163 10.90 9.46 -8.42
N ARG A 164 10.70 8.31 -7.76
CA ARG A 164 9.99 8.21 -6.48
C ARG A 164 10.69 8.98 -5.36
N ARG A 165 12.01 8.80 -5.20
CA ARG A 165 12.84 9.50 -4.21
C ARG A 165 12.89 11.01 -4.41
N ARG A 166 12.76 11.50 -5.66
CA ARG A 166 12.61 12.95 -5.93
C ARG A 166 11.27 13.50 -5.46
N TRP A 167 10.18 12.73 -5.58
CA TRP A 167 8.87 13.10 -5.05
C TRP A 167 8.80 12.97 -3.52
N GLN A 168 9.39 11.89 -2.98
CA GLN A 168 9.59 11.67 -1.55
C GLN A 168 10.75 12.50 -0.97
N GLY A 169 11.38 13.37 -1.75
CA GLY A 169 12.56 14.16 -1.37
C GLY A 169 12.31 15.19 -0.27
N HIS A 170 11.08 15.24 0.26
CA HIS A 170 10.68 15.98 1.46
C HIS A 170 10.29 15.07 2.64
N VAL A 171 10.62 13.78 2.60
CA VAL A 171 10.49 12.84 3.72
C VAL A 171 11.90 12.45 4.14
N GLN A 172 12.44 13.21 5.10
CA GLN A 172 13.75 12.91 5.68
C GLN A 172 13.75 11.57 6.41
N ASP A 173 14.86 10.88 6.24
CA ASP A 173 15.43 9.78 7.03
C ASP A 173 14.71 9.55 8.38
N ALA A 174 13.81 8.58 8.38
CA ALA A 174 12.94 8.29 9.50
C ALA A 174 13.72 7.40 10.49
N GLY A 175 14.42 8.01 11.45
CA GLY A 175 15.16 7.32 12.51
C GLY A 175 14.32 6.34 13.36
N PRO A 176 14.93 5.57 14.27
CA PRO A 176 14.23 4.59 15.10
C PRO A 176 13.06 5.24 15.87
N GLY A 177 11.83 4.81 15.58
CA GLY A 177 10.58 5.39 16.11
C GLY A 177 9.47 5.61 15.07
N THR A 178 9.73 5.32 13.80
CA THR A 178 8.89 5.64 12.63
C THR A 178 8.07 4.48 12.10
N GLU A 179 8.22 3.30 12.71
CA GLU A 179 7.38 2.13 12.45
C GLU A 179 6.86 1.51 13.75
N PRO A 180 5.70 0.83 13.72
CA PRO A 180 5.23 0.02 14.85
C PRO A 180 6.27 -1.03 15.26
N PRO A 181 6.40 -1.38 16.56
CA PRO A 181 7.30 -2.45 16.98
C PRO A 181 6.88 -3.80 16.36
N VAL A 182 7.85 -4.70 16.16
CA VAL A 182 7.60 -6.02 15.55
C VAL A 182 6.53 -6.83 16.29
N GLU A 183 6.49 -6.71 17.63
CA GLU A 183 5.47 -7.32 18.47
C GLU A 183 4.06 -6.84 18.10
N LEU A 184 3.90 -5.53 17.86
CA LEU A 184 2.62 -4.99 17.43
C LEU A 184 2.25 -5.53 16.04
N LEU A 185 3.17 -5.53 15.08
CA LEU A 185 2.91 -6.09 13.74
C LEU A 185 2.48 -7.57 13.80
N LEU A 186 3.18 -8.40 14.59
CA LEU A 186 2.83 -9.81 14.79
C LEU A 186 1.49 -9.99 15.53
N TYR A 187 1.16 -9.10 16.45
CA TYR A 187 -0.17 -9.06 17.08
C TYR A 187 -1.28 -8.78 16.06
N ILE A 188 -1.09 -7.78 15.18
CA ILE A 188 -2.05 -7.42 14.13
C ILE A 188 -2.25 -8.59 13.17
N ASP A 189 -1.16 -9.23 12.73
CA ASP A 189 -1.18 -10.43 11.89
C ASP A 189 -2.02 -11.56 12.51
N ARG A 190 -1.75 -11.91 13.76
CA ARG A 190 -2.48 -12.96 14.48
C ARG A 190 -3.97 -12.63 14.58
N LEU A 191 -4.30 -11.38 14.91
CA LEU A 191 -5.69 -10.94 15.04
C LEU A 191 -6.43 -10.98 13.70
N TYR A 192 -5.78 -10.52 12.62
CA TYR A 192 -6.30 -10.61 11.26
C TYR A 192 -6.65 -12.05 10.90
N ARG A 193 -5.68 -12.97 11.02
CA ARG A 193 -5.84 -14.38 10.64
C ARG A 193 -6.95 -15.07 11.43
N ASN A 194 -7.04 -14.81 12.73
CA ASN A 194 -8.09 -15.38 13.57
C ASN A 194 -9.48 -14.90 13.12
N LYS A 195 -9.64 -13.61 12.83
CA LYS A 195 -10.92 -13.05 12.36
C LYS A 195 -11.25 -13.49 10.93
N ALA A 196 -10.25 -13.58 10.05
CA ALA A 196 -10.41 -14.09 8.70
C ALA A 196 -10.88 -15.55 8.71
N ALA A 197 -10.23 -16.40 9.51
CA ALA A 197 -10.60 -17.81 9.67
C ALA A 197 -12.01 -17.99 10.29
N ALA A 198 -12.45 -17.05 11.12
CA ALA A 198 -13.79 -17.03 11.68
C ALA A 198 -14.87 -16.49 10.71
N GLY A 199 -14.47 -15.97 9.53
CA GLY A 199 -15.40 -15.41 8.55
C GLY A 199 -16.10 -14.11 9.00
N VAL A 200 -15.52 -13.37 9.96
CA VAL A 200 -16.14 -12.17 10.53
C VAL A 200 -15.60 -10.85 9.96
N LEU A 201 -14.67 -10.92 9.00
CA LEU A 201 -14.11 -9.74 8.35
C LEU A 201 -14.91 -9.35 7.11
N PRO A 202 -15.10 -8.04 6.86
CA PRO A 202 -15.60 -7.57 5.58
C PRO A 202 -14.62 -7.90 4.45
N THR A 203 -15.09 -7.90 3.21
CA THR A 203 -14.30 -8.25 2.03
C THR A 203 -14.09 -7.07 1.09
N LEU A 204 -12.96 -7.03 0.38
CA LEU A 204 -12.70 -6.04 -0.67
C LEU A 204 -13.58 -6.32 -1.90
N VAL A 205 -14.59 -5.49 -2.12
CA VAL A 205 -15.42 -5.54 -3.33
C VAL A 205 -14.66 -4.87 -4.46
N THR A 206 -14.18 -5.66 -5.44
CA THR A 206 -13.40 -5.13 -6.56
C THR A 206 -14.27 -4.37 -7.55
N ARG A 207 -13.76 -3.27 -8.11
CA ARG A 207 -14.45 -2.52 -9.18
C ARG A 207 -14.44 -3.31 -10.49
N ARG A 208 -13.36 -4.06 -10.72
CA ARG A 208 -13.26 -5.03 -11.81
C ARG A 208 -13.62 -6.41 -11.26
N LEU A 209 -14.77 -6.94 -11.68
CA LEU A 209 -15.03 -8.37 -11.71
C LEU A 209 -14.03 -9.01 -12.69
N ASN A 210 -12.77 -9.19 -12.29
CA ASN A 210 -11.94 -10.18 -12.96
C ASN A 210 -12.59 -11.52 -12.61
N ALA A 211 -13.15 -12.18 -13.61
CA ALA A 211 -13.84 -13.46 -13.51
C ALA A 211 -13.02 -14.59 -12.84
N ASP A 212 -11.73 -14.36 -12.58
CA ASP A 212 -10.77 -15.30 -12.00
C ASP A 212 -10.61 -15.24 -10.46
N ILE A 213 -11.27 -14.32 -9.75
CA ILE A 213 -11.30 -14.39 -8.27
C ILE A 213 -12.60 -15.06 -7.82
N SER A 214 -12.50 -16.26 -7.25
CA SER A 214 -13.69 -16.99 -6.77
C SER A 214 -14.30 -16.36 -5.51
N GLU A 215 -13.53 -15.64 -4.68
CA GLU A 215 -14.02 -14.94 -3.48
C GLU A 215 -13.20 -13.65 -3.18
N PRO A 216 -13.86 -12.51 -2.88
CA PRO A 216 -13.19 -11.26 -2.55
C PRO A 216 -12.39 -11.39 -1.23
N PRO A 217 -11.15 -10.90 -1.16
CA PRO A 217 -10.29 -11.13 0.00
C PRO A 217 -10.80 -10.37 1.23
N PRO A 218 -10.69 -10.95 2.44
CA PRO A 218 -11.04 -10.26 3.67
C PRO A 218 -10.07 -9.10 3.97
N VAL A 219 -10.60 -8.03 4.53
CA VAL A 219 -9.87 -6.83 4.94
C VAL A 219 -10.20 -6.48 6.38
N MET A 220 -9.21 -5.98 7.11
CA MET A 220 -9.40 -5.49 8.46
C MET A 220 -8.72 -4.14 8.64
N HIS A 221 -9.49 -3.16 9.10
CA HIS A 221 -8.94 -1.90 9.59
C HIS A 221 -8.90 -1.90 11.12
N MET A 222 -7.83 -1.39 11.72
CA MET A 222 -7.82 -1.16 13.16
C MET A 222 -6.90 -0.02 13.57
N THR A 223 -7.08 0.48 14.79
CA THR A 223 -6.16 1.44 15.41
C THR A 223 -5.58 0.83 16.68
N LYS A 224 -4.26 0.80 16.81
CA LYS A 224 -3.59 0.30 18.03
C LYS A 224 -2.24 0.97 18.22
N GLY A 225 -1.96 1.42 19.44
CA GLY A 225 -0.68 2.05 19.79
C GLY A 225 -0.40 3.36 19.03
N GLY A 226 -1.45 4.12 18.69
CA GLY A 226 -1.34 5.34 17.86
C GLY A 226 -1.26 5.09 16.36
N TRP A 227 -1.17 3.83 15.92
CA TRP A 227 -1.07 3.47 14.51
C TRP A 227 -2.43 3.05 13.95
N HIS A 228 -2.73 3.49 12.73
CA HIS A 228 -3.82 2.95 11.93
C HIS A 228 -3.28 1.85 11.03
N PHE A 229 -3.96 0.71 11.00
CA PHE A 229 -3.60 -0.44 10.19
C PHE A 229 -4.70 -0.78 9.20
N THR A 230 -4.29 -1.22 8.03
CA THR A 230 -5.11 -2.02 7.11
C THR A 230 -4.39 -3.34 6.88
N ALA A 231 -5.01 -4.46 7.23
CA ALA A 231 -4.50 -5.81 7.06
C ALA A 231 -5.34 -6.57 6.04
N LEU A 232 -4.69 -7.24 5.10
CA LEU A 232 -5.35 -8.03 4.06
C LEU A 232 -4.41 -9.10 3.49
N CYS A 233 -4.99 -10.16 2.92
CA CYS A 233 -4.29 -11.21 2.20
C CYS A 233 -4.77 -11.23 0.74
N LEU A 234 -3.96 -10.70 -0.17
CA LEU A 234 -4.29 -10.62 -1.61
C LEU A 234 -4.30 -11.98 -2.31
N HIS A 235 -3.74 -13.02 -1.69
CA HIS A 235 -3.48 -14.32 -2.34
C HIS A 235 -4.30 -15.49 -1.78
N ALA A 236 -5.23 -15.25 -0.85
CA ALA A 236 -5.98 -16.32 -0.19
C ALA A 236 -6.83 -17.18 -1.14
N ALA A 237 -7.22 -16.65 -2.32
CA ALA A 237 -8.19 -17.30 -3.20
C ALA A 237 -7.60 -18.02 -4.44
N ALA A 238 -6.28 -18.07 -4.64
CA ALA A 238 -5.74 -18.46 -5.95
C ALA A 238 -5.41 -19.95 -6.17
N ARG A 239 -5.24 -20.80 -5.14
CA ARG A 239 -4.92 -22.23 -5.38
C ARG A 239 -5.42 -23.17 -4.28
N ALA A 240 -6.00 -24.29 -4.70
CA ALA A 240 -6.07 -25.51 -3.89
C ALA A 240 -4.66 -25.88 -3.40
N PRO A 241 -4.51 -26.45 -2.20
CA PRO A 241 -3.22 -26.78 -1.60
C PRO A 241 -2.57 -27.99 -2.30
N GLU A 242 -2.16 -27.85 -3.57
CA GLU A 242 -1.42 -28.89 -4.30
C GLU A 242 0.11 -28.79 -4.12
N SER A 243 0.58 -27.89 -3.27
CA SER A 243 1.94 -27.96 -2.74
C SER A 243 1.88 -27.43 -1.32
N GLY A 244 2.61 -28.03 -0.38
CA GLY A 244 2.67 -27.61 1.04
C GLY A 244 3.29 -26.22 1.28
N ARG A 245 3.04 -25.26 0.38
CA ARG A 245 3.40 -23.85 0.45
C ARG A 245 2.25 -23.12 1.13
N THR A 246 2.51 -22.56 2.31
CA THR A 246 1.51 -21.83 3.09
C THR A 246 1.13 -20.53 2.39
N THR A 247 -0.10 -20.48 1.87
CA THR A 247 -0.80 -19.28 1.37
C THR A 247 -1.24 -18.40 2.55
N ASP A 248 -0.31 -17.99 3.41
CA ASP A 248 -0.62 -17.37 4.71
C ASP A 248 -0.05 -15.96 4.89
N TRP A 249 0.14 -15.24 3.79
CA TRP A 249 0.77 -13.93 3.79
C TRP A 249 -0.22 -12.85 4.18
N VAL A 250 0.21 -11.92 5.03
CA VAL A 250 -0.62 -10.80 5.47
C VAL A 250 0.14 -9.53 5.19
N SER A 251 -0.39 -8.70 4.30
CA SER A 251 0.12 -7.36 4.04
C SER A 251 -0.48 -6.40 5.08
N LEU A 252 0.39 -5.73 5.83
CA LEU A 252 0.05 -4.73 6.84
C LEU A 252 0.46 -3.36 6.32
N TYR A 253 -0.54 -2.53 6.04
CA TYR A 253 -0.36 -1.11 5.74
C TYR A 253 -0.54 -0.31 7.01
N PHE A 254 0.34 0.65 7.28
CA PHE A 254 0.24 1.53 8.43
C PHE A 254 0.73 2.94 8.11
N TYR A 255 0.27 3.91 8.90
CA TYR A 255 0.48 5.33 8.65
C TYR A 255 1.28 5.92 9.80
N ASP A 256 2.35 6.66 9.48
CA ASP A 256 3.13 7.38 10.48
C ASP A 256 2.49 8.71 10.89
N ALA A 257 3.19 9.49 11.73
CA ALA A 257 2.71 10.77 12.24
C ALA A 257 2.46 11.81 11.13
N VAL A 258 3.09 11.67 9.96
CA VAL A 258 2.87 12.52 8.78
C VAL A 258 1.89 11.88 7.79
N GLN A 259 1.24 10.78 8.18
CA GLN A 259 0.29 10.01 7.39
C GLN A 259 0.90 9.43 6.10
N CYS A 260 2.22 9.25 6.06
CA CYS A 260 2.87 8.49 4.99
C CYS A 260 2.58 7.01 5.19
N GLU A 261 2.04 6.38 4.15
CA GLU A 261 1.73 4.97 4.16
C GLU A 261 3.01 4.13 4.01
N HIS A 262 3.18 3.22 4.96
CA HIS A 262 4.22 2.21 5.00
C HIS A 262 3.55 0.83 4.89
N GLN A 263 4.30 -0.14 4.38
CA GLN A 263 3.84 -1.53 4.25
C GLN A 263 4.89 -2.47 4.82
N ARG A 264 4.41 -3.50 5.53
CA ARG A 264 5.19 -4.69 5.87
C ARG A 264 4.39 -5.94 5.57
N THR A 265 5.07 -7.02 5.20
CA THR A 265 4.43 -8.32 4.97
C THR A 265 4.83 -9.30 6.06
N VAL A 266 3.83 -10.01 6.59
CA VAL A 266 4.02 -11.06 7.59
C VAL A 266 3.78 -12.41 6.94
N VAL A 267 4.74 -13.33 7.13
CA VAL A 267 4.70 -14.68 6.53
C VAL A 267 5.18 -15.72 7.54
N THR A 268 4.87 -16.99 7.29
CA THR A 268 5.49 -18.09 8.03
C THR A 268 6.85 -18.36 7.44
N GLU A 269 7.89 -18.27 8.27
CA GLU A 269 9.25 -18.58 7.88
C GLU A 269 9.39 -20.08 7.62
N THR A 270 10.03 -20.43 6.50
CA THR A 270 10.16 -21.82 6.04
C THR A 270 11.56 -22.38 6.33
N PHE A 271 12.54 -21.51 6.59
CA PHE A 271 13.93 -21.93 6.78
C PHE A 271 14.61 -21.25 7.99
N GLY A 272 15.68 -21.87 8.48
CA GLY A 272 16.51 -21.30 9.56
C GLY A 272 15.90 -21.42 10.95
N SER A 273 16.45 -20.67 11.91
CA SER A 273 16.11 -20.77 13.34
C SER A 273 14.68 -20.33 13.68
N LEU A 274 14.01 -19.62 12.77
CA LEU A 274 12.63 -19.18 12.93
C LEU A 274 11.64 -20.03 12.12
N ALA A 275 12.05 -21.17 11.57
CA ALA A 275 11.17 -22.04 10.79
C ALA A 275 9.87 -22.37 11.56
N GLY A 276 8.73 -22.21 10.88
CA GLY A 276 7.39 -22.37 11.43
C GLY A 276 6.88 -21.18 12.26
N LYS A 277 7.67 -20.12 12.45
CA LYS A 277 7.25 -18.89 13.14
C LYS A 277 6.77 -17.83 12.15
N ARG A 278 5.89 -16.94 12.64
CA ARG A 278 5.44 -15.75 11.89
C ARG A 278 6.50 -14.67 12.00
N ILE A 279 6.93 -14.12 10.88
CA ILE A 279 7.98 -13.10 10.85
C ILE A 279 7.54 -11.91 10.01
N VAL A 280 8.03 -10.73 10.40
CA VAL A 280 7.87 -9.51 9.62
C VAL A 280 9.06 -9.40 8.65
N ARG A 281 8.78 -9.39 7.34
CA ARG A 281 9.82 -9.31 6.31
C ARG A 281 10.63 -8.01 6.43
N GLY A 282 11.95 -8.15 6.35
CA GLY A 282 12.91 -7.08 6.54
C GLY A 282 13.17 -6.71 8.01
N ARG A 283 12.56 -7.41 8.97
CA ARG A 283 12.75 -7.23 10.42
C ARG A 283 13.04 -8.55 11.12
N GLU A 284 13.75 -9.45 10.44
CA GLU A 284 14.03 -10.82 10.90
C GLU A 284 14.84 -10.83 12.20
N MET A 285 15.78 -9.90 12.36
CA MET A 285 16.58 -9.79 13.59
C MET A 285 15.71 -9.44 14.81
N GLU A 286 14.77 -8.52 14.65
CA GLU A 286 13.83 -8.17 15.71
C GLU A 286 12.87 -9.33 16.02
N CYS A 287 12.44 -10.08 14.98
CA CYS A 287 11.67 -11.30 15.17
C CYS A 287 12.46 -12.36 15.97
N ARG A 288 13.77 -12.51 15.73
CA ARG A 288 14.62 -13.42 16.52
C ARG A 288 14.65 -13.02 17.98
N VAL A 289 14.79 -11.73 18.29
CA VAL A 289 14.75 -11.22 19.66
C VAL A 289 13.38 -11.49 20.28
N TYR A 290 12.30 -11.20 19.57
CA TYR A 290 10.93 -11.44 20.03
C TYR A 290 10.66 -12.91 20.39
N TYR A 291 11.19 -13.86 19.61
CA TYR A 291 11.03 -15.29 19.87
C TYR A 291 12.07 -15.92 20.79
N ALA A 292 13.14 -15.18 21.11
CA ALA A 292 14.16 -15.62 22.06
C ALA A 292 13.76 -15.31 23.52
N GLY A 293 12.68 -14.55 23.72
CA GLY A 293 12.08 -14.23 25.04
C GLY A 293 11.21 -15.36 25.58
#